data_AF-A0A7J8WX14-F1
#
_entry.id   AF-A0A7J8WX14-F1
#
_cell.length_a   1.000
_cell.length_b   1.000
_cell.length_c   1.000
_cell.angle_alpha   90.00
_cell.angle_beta   90.00
_cell.angle_gamma   90.00
#
_symmetry.space_group_name_H-M   'P 1'
#
loop_
_entity.id
_entity.type
_entity.pdbx_description
1 polymer ?
#
loop_
_entity_poly.entity_id
_entity_poly.type
_entity_poly.pdbx_seq_one_letter_code
_entity_poly.pdbx_strand_id
1 'polypeptide(L)'
;EEIGQLTKLKWLGLIDCSQLKRIPPGVFCKLSRLEELYMGNSFNEWEAEGHSSLAELKALSCLTALEIYIPNAKIIPKDFSFAKLQKYIIFIGEASHWDWNWGRVREYSRTLKLSLYTSISFLNNGVSFIEES
;
A
#
# COMPACT_ATOMS: atom_id res chain seq x y z
N GLU A 1 4.20 -23.41 -8.54
CA GLU A 1 4.66 -23.01 -7.20
C GLU A 1 4.11 -21.62 -6.92
N GLU A 2 3.59 -21.35 -5.72
CA GLU A 2 2.94 -20.07 -5.38
C GLU A 2 3.93 -19.14 -4.66
N ILE A 3 3.85 -17.83 -4.88
CA ILE A 3 4.75 -16.84 -4.26
C ILE A 3 4.76 -16.91 -2.72
N GLY A 4 3.63 -17.30 -2.10
CA GLY A 4 3.52 -17.46 -0.65
C GLY A 4 4.43 -18.55 -0.06
N GLN A 5 5.05 -19.40 -0.87
CA GLN A 5 6.04 -20.38 -0.40
C GLN A 5 7.45 -19.78 -0.21
N LEU A 6 7.69 -18.58 -0.75
CA LEU A 6 8.96 -17.86 -0.63
C LEU A 6 9.06 -17.18 0.74
N THR A 7 8.98 -17.96 1.82
CA THR A 7 8.95 -17.46 3.22
C THR A 7 10.20 -16.69 3.66
N LYS A 8 11.29 -16.75 2.89
CA LYS A 8 12.54 -15.98 3.10
C LYS A 8 12.62 -14.72 2.24
N LEU A 9 11.61 -14.43 1.44
CA LEU A 9 11.58 -13.26 0.56
C LEU A 9 11.60 -11.99 1.40
N LYS A 10 12.55 -11.11 1.08
CA LYS A 10 12.69 -9.79 1.71
C LYS A 10 12.24 -8.64 0.81
N TRP A 11 12.24 -8.87 -0.49
CA TRP A 11 11.96 -7.84 -1.49
C TRP A 11 11.00 -8.40 -2.53
N LEU A 12 9.91 -7.69 -2.77
CA LEU A 12 8.92 -8.04 -3.78
C LEU A 12 8.58 -6.80 -4.61
N GLY A 13 9.14 -6.74 -5.82
CA GLY A 13 8.78 -5.76 -6.83
C GLY A 13 7.80 -6.34 -7.84
N LEU A 14 6.63 -5.73 -7.94
CA LEU A 14 5.55 -6.02 -8.88
C LEU A 14 5.13 -4.77 -9.66
N ILE A 15 5.95 -3.73 -9.67
CA ILE A 15 5.72 -2.45 -10.36
C ILE A 15 5.29 -2.67 -11.82
N ASP A 16 4.31 -1.90 -12.28
CA ASP A 16 3.78 -1.92 -13.66
C ASP A 16 3.30 -3.32 -14.11
N CYS A 17 2.91 -4.17 -13.16
CA CYS A 17 2.36 -5.49 -13.43
C CYS A 17 0.84 -5.40 -13.66
N SER A 18 0.43 -4.84 -14.79
CA SER A 18 -0.99 -4.61 -15.13
C SER A 18 -1.85 -5.87 -15.21
N GLN A 19 -1.22 -7.04 -15.32
CA GLN A 19 -1.89 -8.34 -15.40
C GLN A 19 -2.19 -8.94 -14.02
N LEU A 20 -1.72 -8.31 -12.93
CA LEU A 20 -1.98 -8.74 -11.57
C LEU A 20 -3.42 -8.38 -11.18
N LYS A 21 -4.33 -9.35 -11.35
CA LYS A 21 -5.77 -9.16 -11.07
C LYS A 21 -6.17 -9.56 -9.66
N ARG A 22 -5.46 -10.51 -9.06
CA ARG A 22 -5.83 -11.08 -7.76
C ARG A 22 -4.58 -11.36 -6.94
N ILE A 23 -4.66 -11.00 -5.66
CA ILE A 23 -3.75 -11.49 -4.63
C ILE A 23 -4.51 -12.56 -3.85
N PRO A 24 -4.11 -13.84 -3.90
CA PRO A 24 -4.77 -14.88 -3.13
C PRO A 24 -4.77 -14.57 -1.62
N PRO A 25 -5.86 -14.88 -0.90
CA PRO A 25 -5.90 -14.75 0.56
C PRO A 25 -4.76 -15.50 1.24
N GLY A 26 -4.19 -14.90 2.28
CA GLY A 26 -3.11 -15.46 3.09
C GLY A 26 -1.72 -15.31 2.49
N VAL A 27 -1.56 -14.75 1.29
CA VAL A 27 -0.24 -14.61 0.65
C VAL A 27 0.67 -13.68 1.47
N PHE A 28 0.19 -12.50 1.86
CA PHE A 28 1.01 -11.59 2.65
C PHE A 28 1.28 -12.13 4.06
N CYS A 29 0.34 -12.88 4.64
CA CYS A 29 0.55 -13.56 5.92
C CYS A 29 1.73 -14.55 5.90
N LYS A 30 1.96 -15.23 4.78
CA LYS A 30 3.08 -16.17 4.61
C LYS A 30 4.42 -15.46 4.35
N LEU A 31 4.39 -14.23 3.86
CA LEU A 31 5.56 -13.41 3.55
C LEU A 31 5.98 -12.52 4.74
N SER A 32 5.91 -13.03 5.96
CA SER A 32 6.13 -12.25 7.19
C SER A 32 7.52 -11.59 7.31
N ARG A 33 8.52 -12.08 6.55
CA ARG A 33 9.89 -11.54 6.48
C ARG A 33 10.09 -10.48 5.40
N LEU A 34 9.03 -10.10 4.67
CA LEU A 34 9.12 -9.10 3.62
C LEU A 34 9.45 -7.73 4.22
N GLU A 35 10.52 -7.12 3.72
CA GLU A 35 11.03 -5.81 4.15
C GLU A 35 10.60 -4.72 3.18
N GLU A 36 10.53 -5.03 1.88
CA GLU A 36 10.18 -4.10 0.82
C GLU A 36 9.12 -4.66 -0.13
N LEU A 37 8.05 -3.89 -0.35
CA LEU A 37 6.96 -4.22 -1.26
C LEU A 37 6.69 -3.05 -2.21
N TYR A 38 6.84 -3.29 -3.53
CA TYR A 38 6.55 -2.29 -4.54
C TYR A 38 5.51 -2.81 -5.53
N MET A 39 4.34 -2.16 -5.58
CA MET A 39 3.20 -2.53 -6.41
C MET A 39 2.56 -1.29 -7.07
N GLY A 40 3.35 -0.24 -7.29
CA GLY A 40 2.90 0.96 -7.99
C GLY A 40 2.43 0.64 -9.40
N ASN A 41 1.25 1.14 -9.75
CA ASN A 41 0.59 0.90 -11.04
C ASN A 41 0.28 -0.58 -11.36
N SER A 42 0.12 -1.42 -10.32
CA SER A 42 -0.01 -2.87 -10.52
C SER A 42 -1.31 -3.46 -10.01
N PHE A 43 -1.87 -2.91 -8.93
CA PHE A 43 -3.00 -3.53 -8.24
C PHE A 43 -3.90 -2.49 -7.57
N ASN A 44 -5.20 -2.59 -7.78
CA ASN A 44 -6.22 -1.73 -7.16
C ASN A 44 -7.41 -2.51 -6.56
N GLU A 45 -7.49 -3.83 -6.76
CA GLU A 45 -8.57 -4.71 -6.26
C GLU A 45 -8.31 -5.20 -4.83
N TRP A 46 -8.09 -4.26 -3.90
CA TRP A 46 -7.70 -4.57 -2.51
C TRP A 46 -8.77 -5.28 -1.67
N GLU A 47 -10.04 -5.16 -2.05
CA GLU A 47 -11.16 -5.90 -1.45
C GLU A 47 -11.80 -6.81 -2.49
N ALA A 48 -11.75 -8.12 -2.25
CA ALA A 48 -12.37 -9.12 -3.12
C ALA A 48 -12.92 -10.27 -2.27
N GLU A 49 -14.14 -10.71 -2.56
CA GLU A 49 -14.72 -11.94 -1.98
C GLU A 49 -14.77 -11.95 -0.42
N GLY A 50 -14.97 -10.78 0.22
CA GLY A 50 -14.98 -10.65 1.68
C GLY A 50 -13.59 -10.68 2.33
N HIS A 51 -12.54 -10.66 1.51
CA HIS A 51 -11.15 -10.60 1.93
C HIS A 51 -10.54 -9.24 1.58
N SER A 52 -9.83 -8.64 2.54
CA SER A 52 -9.06 -7.41 2.32
C SER A 52 -7.58 -7.76 2.29
N SER A 53 -7.00 -7.81 1.09
CA SER A 53 -5.55 -8.00 0.91
C SER A 53 -4.76 -6.84 1.54
N LEU A 54 -5.39 -5.66 1.65
CA LEU A 54 -4.80 -4.51 2.32
C LEU A 54 -4.70 -4.75 3.83
N ALA A 55 -5.69 -5.40 4.45
CA ALA A 55 -5.63 -5.76 5.86
C ALA A 55 -4.51 -6.77 6.15
N GLU A 56 -4.15 -7.64 5.21
CA GLU A 56 -3.04 -8.58 5.40
C GLU A 56 -1.67 -7.92 5.43
N LEU A 57 -1.50 -6.70 4.89
CA LEU A 57 -0.22 -5.98 4.97
C LEU A 57 0.22 -5.75 6.42
N LYS A 58 -0.70 -5.79 7.40
CA LYS A 58 -0.37 -5.73 8.83
C LYS A 58 0.45 -6.93 9.30
N ALA A 59 0.30 -8.09 8.65
CA ALA A 59 1.06 -9.30 8.95
C ALA A 59 2.54 -9.19 8.51
N LEU A 60 2.85 -8.23 7.64
CA LEU A 60 4.22 -7.93 7.20
C LEU A 60 4.95 -7.11 8.27
N SER A 61 5.33 -7.75 9.38
CA SER A 61 5.93 -7.06 10.53
C SER A 61 7.26 -6.37 10.19
N CYS A 62 8.04 -6.94 9.27
CA CYS A 62 9.33 -6.40 8.82
C CYS A 62 9.23 -5.32 7.73
N LEU A 63 8.03 -4.98 7.25
CA LEU A 63 7.85 -4.04 6.15
C LEU A 63 8.30 -2.62 6.51
N THR A 64 9.31 -2.12 5.80
CA THR A 64 9.90 -0.77 5.98
C THR A 64 9.84 0.06 4.70
N ALA A 65 9.67 -0.55 3.53
CA ALA A 65 9.47 0.14 2.25
C ALA A 65 8.17 -0.31 1.58
N LEU A 66 7.32 0.64 1.19
CA LEU A 66 6.01 0.36 0.58
C LEU A 66 5.68 1.32 -0.56
N GLU A 67 5.44 0.80 -1.76
CA GLU A 67 4.89 1.55 -2.89
C GLU A 67 3.55 0.95 -3.32
N ILE A 68 2.44 1.63 -3.10
CA ILE A 68 1.09 1.15 -3.44
C ILE A 68 0.14 2.27 -3.86
N TYR A 69 -0.91 1.89 -4.58
CA TYR A 69 -2.06 2.74 -4.89
C TYR A 69 -3.33 2.15 -4.26
N ILE A 70 -4.09 2.99 -3.56
CA ILE A 70 -5.34 2.65 -2.89
C ILE A 70 -6.45 3.52 -3.49
N PRO A 71 -7.40 2.95 -4.26
CA PRO A 71 -8.40 3.74 -4.96
C PRO A 71 -9.42 4.41 -4.02
N ASN A 72 -9.61 3.89 -2.81
CA ASN A 72 -10.61 4.36 -1.87
C ASN A 72 -10.13 4.26 -0.43
N ALA A 73 -10.04 5.38 0.28
CA ALA A 73 -9.58 5.42 1.68
C ALA A 73 -10.46 4.60 2.64
N LYS A 74 -11.73 4.34 2.31
CA LYS A 74 -12.64 3.56 3.16
C LYS A 74 -12.21 2.11 3.36
N ILE A 75 -11.40 1.56 2.46
CA ILE A 75 -10.93 0.18 2.53
C ILE A 75 -9.70 0.03 3.44
N ILE A 76 -9.12 1.15 3.88
CA ILE A 76 -7.99 1.16 4.81
C ILE A 76 -8.51 0.76 6.19
N PRO A 77 -7.97 -0.32 6.80
CA PRO A 77 -8.36 -0.72 8.15
C PRO A 77 -8.10 0.39 9.16
N LYS A 78 -9.02 0.56 10.13
CA LYS A 78 -8.91 1.60 11.17
C LYS A 78 -7.72 1.41 12.12
N ASP A 79 -7.10 0.24 12.15
CA ASP A 79 -5.92 -0.08 12.96
C ASP A 79 -4.63 -0.08 12.11
N PHE A 80 -4.72 0.26 10.81
CA PHE A 80 -3.55 0.30 9.94
C PHE A 80 -2.70 1.54 10.19
N SER A 81 -1.38 1.35 10.38
CA SER A 81 -0.43 2.43 10.61
C SER A 81 0.75 2.37 9.64
N PHE A 82 1.08 3.53 9.07
CA PHE A 82 2.25 3.72 8.21
C PHE A 82 3.52 4.13 8.98
N ALA A 83 3.44 4.26 10.31
CA ALA A 83 4.51 4.86 11.13
C ALA A 83 5.84 4.09 11.09
N LYS A 84 5.82 2.78 10.81
CA LYS A 84 7.03 1.95 10.70
C LYS A 84 7.76 2.09 9.37
N LEU A 85 7.13 2.70 8.36
CA LEU A 85 7.71 2.81 7.02
C LEU A 85 8.81 3.86 6.99
N GLN A 86 9.99 3.45 6.58
CA GLN A 86 11.15 4.32 6.38
C GLN A 86 11.14 4.95 4.99
N LYS A 87 10.63 4.21 4.01
CA LYS A 87 10.41 4.64 2.63
C LYS A 87 8.96 4.33 2.26
N TYR A 88 8.28 5.27 1.63
CA TYR A 88 6.92 4.99 1.17
C TYR A 88 6.53 5.87 0.01
N ILE A 89 5.76 5.31 -0.90
CA ILE A 89 5.14 6.00 -2.01
C ILE A 89 3.68 5.51 -2.06
N ILE A 90 2.79 6.28 -1.45
CA ILE A 90 1.41 5.87 -1.20
C ILE A 90 0.47 6.89 -1.83
N PHE A 91 -0.37 6.38 -2.71
CA PHE A 91 -1.38 7.15 -3.43
C PHE A 91 -2.74 6.69 -2.93
N ILE A 92 -3.54 7.59 -2.34
CA ILE A 92 -4.90 7.26 -1.85
C ILE A 92 -5.91 8.15 -2.56
N GLY A 93 -6.84 7.59 -3.33
CA GLY A 93 -7.86 8.34 -4.04
C GLY A 93 -8.08 7.91 -5.49
N GLU A 94 -8.87 8.67 -6.25
CA GLU A 94 -9.21 8.32 -7.64
C GLU A 94 -8.08 8.65 -8.63
N ALA A 95 -7.67 7.68 -9.44
CA ALA A 95 -6.57 7.72 -10.41
C ALA A 95 -6.61 8.85 -11.46
N SER A 96 -7.79 9.39 -11.77
CA SER A 96 -8.01 10.35 -12.85
C SER A 96 -7.32 11.71 -12.62
N HIS A 97 -6.97 12.03 -11.37
CA HIS A 97 -6.37 13.32 -11.00
C HIS A 97 -4.84 13.29 -10.82
N TRP A 98 -4.19 12.20 -11.21
CA TRP A 98 -2.80 11.95 -10.85
C TRP A 98 -1.89 12.03 -12.05
N ASP A 99 -0.85 12.87 -11.93
CA ASP A 99 0.35 12.71 -12.73
C ASP A 99 1.10 11.48 -12.22
N TRP A 100 0.93 10.37 -12.94
CA TRP A 100 1.50 9.05 -12.68
C TRP A 100 2.99 8.94 -13.03
N ASN A 101 3.73 10.05 -12.98
CA ASN A 101 5.18 10.02 -13.16
C ASN A 101 5.87 9.37 -11.94
N TRP A 102 5.75 8.04 -11.84
CA TRP A 102 6.40 7.21 -10.82
C TRP A 102 7.92 7.36 -10.86
N GLY A 103 8.51 7.62 -12.03
CA GLY A 103 9.93 7.93 -12.17
C GLY A 103 10.34 9.12 -11.32
N ARG A 104 9.63 10.25 -11.44
CA ARG A 104 9.86 11.46 -10.63
C ARG A 104 9.50 11.24 -9.16
N VAL A 105 8.42 10.52 -8.88
CA VAL A 105 7.99 10.28 -7.50
C VAL A 105 8.99 9.40 -6.74
N ARG A 106 9.62 8.44 -7.42
CA ARG A 106 10.68 7.58 -6.85
C ARG A 106 11.97 8.31 -6.53
N GLU A 107 12.19 9.51 -7.08
CA GLU A 107 13.27 10.40 -6.64
C GLU A 107 13.07 10.83 -5.17
N TYR A 108 11.81 10.84 -4.70
CA TYR A 108 11.44 11.13 -3.33
C TYR A 108 11.12 9.83 -2.58
N SER A 109 11.95 9.47 -1.60
CA SER A 109 11.80 8.24 -0.82
C SER A 109 10.57 8.21 0.10
N ARG A 110 9.89 9.35 0.29
CA ARG A 110 8.69 9.52 1.13
C ARG A 110 7.69 10.42 0.43
N THR A 111 6.67 9.82 -0.16
CA THR A 111 5.57 10.49 -0.81
C THR A 111 4.26 9.89 -0.31
N LEU A 112 3.44 10.71 0.37
CA LEU A 112 2.03 10.41 0.61
C LEU A 112 1.23 11.47 -0.13
N LYS A 113 0.35 11.02 -1.01
CA LYS A 113 -0.56 11.90 -1.72
C LYS A 113 -1.99 11.40 -1.52
N LEU A 114 -2.92 12.35 -1.41
CA LEU A 114 -4.30 12.11 -1.05
C LEU A 114 -5.22 12.85 -2.01
N SER A 115 -6.16 12.14 -2.63
CA SER A 115 -7.25 12.70 -3.43
C SER A 115 -8.57 12.11 -2.94
N LEU A 116 -9.14 12.74 -1.92
CA LEU A 116 -10.31 12.23 -1.23
C LEU A 116 -11.55 13.03 -1.64
N TYR A 117 -12.58 12.36 -2.15
CA TYR A 117 -13.94 12.92 -2.26
C TYR A 117 -14.74 12.79 -0.96
N THR A 118 -14.16 12.12 0.03
CA THR A 118 -14.80 11.76 1.30
C THR A 118 -13.99 12.32 2.47
N SER A 119 -14.63 12.41 3.63
CA SER A 119 -14.03 12.93 4.86
C SER A 119 -12.63 12.35 5.13
N ILE A 120 -11.71 13.23 5.52
CA ILE A 120 -10.34 12.90 5.93
C ILE A 120 -10.32 12.05 7.22
N SER A 121 -11.42 12.01 7.98
CA SER A 121 -11.55 11.25 9.23
C SER A 121 -11.26 9.74 9.10
N PHE A 122 -11.27 9.19 7.88
CA PHE A 122 -10.85 7.80 7.62
C PHE A 122 -9.33 7.57 7.72
N LEU A 123 -8.53 8.64 7.79
CA LEU A 123 -7.06 8.60 7.87
C LEU A 123 -6.49 8.86 9.28
N ASN A 124 -7.33 8.89 10.33
CA ASN A 124 -6.97 9.28 11.72
C ASN A 124 -5.94 8.38 12.44
N ASN A 125 -5.13 7.59 11.72
CA ASN A 125 -4.27 6.53 12.26
C ASN A 125 -2.77 6.76 11.96
N GLY A 126 -2.30 8.00 12.07
CA GLY A 126 -0.87 8.34 11.94
C GLY A 126 -0.57 9.57 11.08
N VAL A 127 -1.59 10.23 10.53
CA VAL A 127 -1.47 11.56 9.93
C VAL A 127 -1.93 12.58 10.98
N SER A 128 -0.99 13.12 11.76
CA SER A 128 -1.26 14.22 12.69
C SER A 128 -1.14 15.56 11.97
N PHE A 129 -2.17 16.39 12.05
CA PHE A 129 -2.13 17.77 11.58
C PHE A 129 -1.41 18.63 12.63
N ILE A 130 -0.40 19.39 12.19
CA ILE A 130 0.07 20.54 12.94
C ILE A 130 -0.80 21.71 12.47
N GLU A 131 -1.83 22.06 13.23
CA GLU A 131 -2.48 23.36 13.07
C GLU A 131 -1.52 24.42 13.62
N GLU A 132 -0.92 25.21 12.74
CA GLU A 132 -0.27 26.45 13.18
C GLU A 132 -1.37 27.44 13.59
N SER A 133 -1.29 27.87 14.86
CA SER A 133 -2.20 28.83 15.51
C SER A 133 -1.89 30.26 15.10
#